data_AF-A0A2N0L1H6-F1
#
_entry.id   AF-A0A2N0L1H6-F1
#
_cell.length_a   1.000
_cell.length_b   1.000
_cell.length_c   1.000
_cell.angle_alpha   90.00
_cell.angle_beta   90.00
_cell.angle_gamma   90.00
#
_symmetry.space_group_name_H-M   'P 1'
#
loop_
_entity.id
_entity.type
_entity.pdbx_description
1 polymer ?
#
loop_
_entity_poly.entity_id
_entity_poly.type
_entity_poly.pdbx_seq_one_letter_code
_entity_poly.pdbx_strand_id
1 'polypeptide(L)'
;MARVHLDLEAKESLRILSADGWRRGMGLVPGEPNQGLVAEMLGSPARLAEYDDSSWEQDVNVQERLSVGFTFAWYRLAFTMPEEVNGQKVAGNRVYFETNVDNYGEIYIDGKIDGSIGVVTGNNTQKRAMIEEPAVPGAKHVIALLVANAPLGTPVGAIFVRYVTMAFEQAPAQAAAA
;
A
#
# COMPACT_ATOMS: atom_id res chain seq x y z
N MET A 1 17.24 1.19 17.30
CA MET A 1 16.01 0.51 17.76
C MET A 1 15.92 -0.80 17.02
N ALA A 2 15.46 -1.88 17.65
CA ALA A 2 15.17 -3.11 16.92
C ALA A 2 14.05 -2.82 15.91
N ARG A 3 14.29 -3.18 14.65
CA ARG A 3 13.35 -3.05 13.54
C ARG A 3 13.07 -4.45 13.04
N VAL A 4 11.80 -4.82 13.03
CA VAL A 4 11.35 -6.11 12.52
C VAL A 4 10.50 -5.86 11.29
N HIS A 5 10.62 -6.75 10.30
CA HIS A 5 9.91 -6.65 9.04
C HIS A 5 9.05 -7.87 8.76
N LEU A 6 7.93 -7.62 8.11
CA LEU A 6 7.16 -8.61 7.38
C LEU A 6 7.28 -8.33 5.88
N ASP A 7 7.54 -9.38 5.10
CA ASP A 7 7.42 -9.37 3.65
C ASP A 7 5.96 -9.66 3.29
N LEU A 8 5.25 -8.68 2.73
CA LEU A 8 3.82 -8.77 2.45
C LEU A 8 3.50 -9.53 1.15
N GLU A 9 4.50 -10.09 0.48
CA GLU A 9 4.34 -11.07 -0.59
C GLU A 9 4.31 -12.50 -0.02
N ALA A 10 4.93 -12.72 1.13
CA ALA A 10 4.99 -14.02 1.78
C ALA A 10 3.66 -14.37 2.47
N LYS A 11 3.16 -15.58 2.22
CA LYS A 11 1.91 -16.09 2.80
C LYS A 11 1.95 -16.14 4.32
N GLU A 12 3.10 -16.44 4.89
CA GLU A 12 3.32 -16.53 6.33
C GLU A 12 3.13 -15.17 6.99
N SER A 13 3.67 -14.10 6.40
CA SER A 13 3.48 -12.71 6.86
C SER A 13 2.01 -12.29 6.79
N LEU A 14 1.33 -12.61 5.68
CA LEU A 14 -0.09 -12.29 5.50
C LEU A 14 -0.96 -13.00 6.56
N ARG A 15 -0.63 -14.24 6.92
CA ARG A 15 -1.30 -14.95 8.02
C ARG A 15 -1.09 -14.27 9.37
N ILE A 16 0.12 -13.78 9.67
CA ILE A 16 0.38 -13.01 10.90
C ILE A 16 -0.55 -11.80 10.98
N LEU A 17 -0.75 -11.11 9.85
CA LEU A 17 -1.60 -9.93 9.74
C LEU A 17 -3.11 -10.24 9.59
N SER A 18 -3.51 -11.52 9.63
CA SER A 18 -4.89 -11.96 9.33
C SER A 18 -5.42 -11.36 8.02
N ALA A 19 -4.57 -11.32 6.99
CA ALA A 19 -4.88 -10.76 5.67
C ALA A 19 -5.08 -11.87 4.63
N ASP A 20 -6.09 -11.71 3.77
CA ASP A 20 -6.47 -12.72 2.77
C ASP A 20 -5.70 -12.59 1.44
N GLY A 21 -4.62 -11.79 1.42
CA GLY A 21 -3.79 -11.51 0.25
C GLY A 21 -4.18 -10.23 -0.51
N TRP A 22 -3.34 -9.87 -1.47
CA TRP A 22 -3.50 -8.65 -2.26
C TRP A 22 -4.64 -8.78 -3.28
N ARG A 23 -5.47 -7.76 -3.38
CA ARG A 23 -6.46 -7.60 -4.45
C ARG A 23 -5.96 -6.65 -5.52
N ARG A 24 -6.28 -6.89 -6.79
CA ARG A 24 -5.91 -6.02 -7.92
C ARG A 24 -7.11 -5.62 -8.77
N GLY A 25 -7.23 -4.31 -8.98
CA GLY A 25 -8.19 -3.69 -9.88
C GLY A 25 -7.46 -2.92 -10.99
N MET A 26 -7.80 -3.20 -12.25
CA MET A 26 -7.20 -2.49 -13.39
C MET A 26 -7.98 -1.21 -13.73
N GLY A 27 -7.26 -0.16 -14.12
CA GLY A 27 -7.83 1.15 -14.47
C GLY A 27 -7.73 2.20 -13.36
N LEU A 28 -7.95 3.47 -13.71
CA LEU A 28 -7.94 4.57 -12.74
C LEU A 28 -9.11 4.43 -11.77
N VAL A 29 -10.29 4.06 -12.28
CA VAL A 29 -11.45 3.60 -11.50
C VAL A 29 -11.83 2.21 -12.00
N PRO A 30 -11.45 1.13 -11.28
CA PRO A 30 -11.69 -0.23 -11.75
C PRO A 30 -13.16 -0.55 -11.97
N GLY A 31 -13.47 -1.20 -13.10
CA GLY A 31 -14.83 -1.58 -13.49
C GLY A 31 -15.60 -0.52 -14.28
N GLU A 32 -15.15 0.74 -14.29
CA GLU A 32 -15.82 1.83 -15.01
C GLU A 32 -15.49 1.84 -16.51
N PRO A 33 -16.40 2.35 -17.37
CA PRO A 33 -16.11 2.65 -18.76
C PRO A 33 -14.87 3.54 -18.91
N ASN A 34 -14.10 3.34 -19.99
CA ASN A 34 -12.81 4.03 -20.20
C ASN A 34 -11.86 3.98 -18.99
N GLN A 35 -11.96 2.94 -18.16
CA GLN A 35 -11.16 2.77 -16.94
C GLN A 35 -11.28 3.95 -15.96
N GLY A 36 -12.37 4.72 -16.01
CA GLY A 36 -12.60 5.88 -15.15
C GLY A 36 -11.87 7.15 -15.54
N LEU A 37 -11.28 7.23 -16.75
CA LEU A 37 -10.62 8.44 -17.25
C LEU A 37 -11.65 9.51 -17.64
N VAL A 38 -12.10 10.27 -16.64
CA VAL A 38 -13.01 11.41 -16.79
C VAL A 38 -12.26 12.68 -16.40
N ALA A 39 -12.31 13.69 -17.28
CA ALA A 39 -11.68 14.98 -17.01
C ALA A 39 -12.21 15.62 -15.73
N GLU A 40 -11.35 16.37 -15.02
CA GLU A 40 -11.70 17.16 -13.82
C GLU A 40 -12.16 16.32 -12.61
N MET A 41 -11.99 15.00 -12.63
CA MET A 41 -12.20 14.18 -11.44
C MET A 41 -11.25 14.58 -10.31
N LEU A 42 -11.78 14.68 -9.09
CA LEU A 42 -10.99 15.08 -7.91
C LEU A 42 -10.17 13.92 -7.30
N GLY A 43 -10.43 12.69 -7.74
CA GLY A 43 -9.68 11.51 -7.31
C GLY A 43 -10.45 10.22 -7.57
N SER A 44 -9.74 9.09 -7.60
CA SER A 44 -10.36 7.78 -7.75
C SER A 44 -10.99 7.32 -6.43
N PRO A 45 -12.21 6.76 -6.43
CA PRO A 45 -12.81 6.18 -5.23
C PRO A 45 -12.05 4.95 -4.71
N ALA A 46 -11.29 4.26 -5.57
CA ALA A 46 -10.48 3.09 -5.19
C ALA A 46 -9.44 3.38 -4.09
N ARG A 47 -9.10 4.65 -3.87
CA ARG A 47 -8.23 5.11 -2.78
C ARG A 47 -8.89 5.05 -1.40
N LEU A 48 -10.23 5.11 -1.32
CA LEU A 48 -10.97 5.23 -0.06
C LEU A 48 -10.92 3.94 0.77
N ALA A 49 -11.00 4.06 2.09
CA ALA A 49 -10.91 2.90 2.99
C ALA A 49 -12.07 1.94 2.75
N GLU A 50 -13.28 2.50 2.66
CA GLU A 50 -14.56 1.83 2.50
C GLU A 50 -14.87 1.36 1.07
N TYR A 51 -13.95 1.54 0.12
CA TYR A 51 -14.14 1.08 -1.25
C TYR A 51 -14.29 -0.45 -1.28
N ASP A 52 -15.36 -0.93 -1.93
CA ASP A 52 -15.62 -2.35 -2.13
C ASP A 52 -14.78 -2.90 -3.28
N ASP A 53 -13.72 -3.61 -2.93
CA ASP A 53 -12.84 -4.32 -3.86
C ASP A 53 -13.14 -5.82 -3.95
N SER A 54 -14.30 -6.30 -3.44
CA SER A 54 -14.62 -7.74 -3.40
C SER A 54 -14.71 -8.42 -4.76
N SER A 55 -14.94 -7.67 -5.83
CA SER A 55 -14.98 -8.17 -7.20
C SER A 55 -13.60 -8.22 -7.88
N TRP A 56 -12.54 -7.74 -7.22
CA TRP A 56 -11.20 -7.67 -7.79
C TRP A 56 -10.52 -9.03 -7.81
N GLU A 57 -9.51 -9.16 -8.67
CA GLU A 57 -8.65 -10.34 -8.68
C GLU A 57 -7.95 -10.44 -7.33
N GLN A 58 -8.05 -11.59 -6.67
CA GLN A 58 -7.49 -11.82 -5.34
C GLN A 58 -6.22 -12.67 -5.43
N ASP A 59 -5.33 -12.46 -4.46
CA ASP A 59 -4.08 -13.18 -4.29
C ASP A 59 -3.10 -13.02 -5.45
N VAL A 60 -3.03 -11.78 -5.95
CA VAL A 60 -2.18 -11.44 -7.09
C VAL A 60 -0.70 -11.35 -6.71
N ASN A 61 0.16 -11.57 -7.70
CA ASN A 61 1.57 -11.20 -7.61
C ASN A 61 1.72 -9.69 -7.87
N VAL A 62 2.09 -8.93 -6.85
CA VAL A 62 2.30 -7.47 -6.97
C VAL A 62 3.51 -7.10 -7.85
N GLN A 63 4.46 -8.01 -8.03
CA GLN A 63 5.61 -7.82 -8.92
C GLN A 63 5.32 -8.18 -10.39
N GLU A 64 4.11 -8.67 -10.70
CA GLU A 64 3.73 -8.91 -12.08
C GLU A 64 3.89 -7.62 -12.90
N ARG A 65 4.56 -7.73 -14.05
CA ARG A 65 4.78 -6.62 -14.97
C ARG A 65 3.58 -6.45 -15.87
N LEU A 66 2.88 -5.33 -15.71
CA LEU A 66 1.67 -5.02 -16.47
C LEU A 66 1.93 -3.87 -17.44
N SER A 67 1.51 -4.01 -18.70
CA SER A 67 1.53 -2.90 -19.65
C SER A 67 0.70 -3.19 -20.90
N VAL A 68 -0.26 -2.32 -21.20
CA VAL A 68 -0.85 -2.16 -22.53
C VAL A 68 -1.02 -0.66 -22.79
N GLY A 69 0.03 0.00 -23.26
CA GLY A 69 0.02 1.46 -23.41
C GLY A 69 -0.18 2.16 -22.06
N PHE A 70 -1.09 3.14 -21.98
CA PHE A 70 -1.42 3.82 -20.73
C PHE A 70 -2.14 2.89 -19.76
N THR A 71 -1.52 2.58 -18.63
CA THR A 71 -1.94 1.49 -17.73
C THR A 71 -1.97 1.96 -16.28
N PHE A 72 -3.02 1.57 -15.56
CA PHE A 72 -3.16 1.73 -14.11
C PHE A 72 -3.49 0.39 -13.47
N ALA A 73 -2.96 0.16 -12.28
CA ALA A 73 -3.36 -0.92 -11.39
C ALA A 73 -3.45 -0.38 -9.96
N TRP A 74 -4.55 -0.73 -9.29
CA TRP A 74 -4.69 -0.60 -7.86
C TRP A 74 -4.38 -1.93 -7.20
N TYR A 75 -3.61 -1.89 -6.11
CA TYR A 75 -3.38 -3.01 -5.22
C TYR A 75 -3.92 -2.67 -3.84
N ARG A 76 -4.76 -3.54 -3.29
CA ARG A 76 -5.37 -3.33 -1.97
C ARG A 76 -5.08 -4.50 -1.03
N LEU A 77 -4.74 -4.18 0.21
CA LEU A 77 -4.53 -5.15 1.28
C LEU A 77 -5.23 -4.67 2.55
N ALA A 78 -6.30 -5.37 2.92
CA ALA A 78 -6.94 -5.23 4.23
C ALA A 78 -6.26 -6.16 5.23
N PHE A 79 -6.01 -5.68 6.44
CA PHE A 79 -5.35 -6.48 7.48
C PHE A 79 -5.75 -6.06 8.90
N THR A 80 -5.39 -6.90 9.86
CA THR A 80 -5.55 -6.63 11.30
C THR A 80 -4.18 -6.55 11.96
N MET A 81 -3.94 -5.51 12.75
CA MET A 81 -2.69 -5.30 13.48
C MET A 81 -2.45 -6.48 14.44
N PRO A 82 -1.32 -7.20 14.34
CA PRO A 82 -1.08 -8.38 15.16
C PRO A 82 -0.62 -8.01 16.57
N GLU A 83 -0.72 -8.96 17.49
CA GLU A 83 -0.17 -8.82 18.86
C GLU A 83 1.36 -8.79 18.87
N GLU A 84 1.96 -9.63 18.03
CA GLU A 84 3.40 -9.87 18.02
C GLU A 84 3.90 -10.15 16.59
N VAL A 85 5.13 -9.72 16.30
CA VAL A 85 5.85 -10.05 15.07
C VAL A 85 7.27 -10.50 15.42
N ASN A 86 7.64 -11.72 15.02
CA ASN A 86 8.95 -12.33 15.26
C ASN A 86 9.48 -12.17 16.71
N GLY A 87 8.66 -12.42 17.73
CA GLY A 87 9.07 -12.29 19.13
C GLY A 87 8.93 -10.88 19.73
N GLN A 88 8.53 -9.88 18.94
CA GLN A 88 8.39 -8.49 19.37
C GLN A 88 6.92 -8.08 19.48
N LYS A 89 6.52 -7.56 20.65
CA LYS A 89 5.20 -6.96 20.85
C LYS A 89 4.98 -5.77 19.93
N VAL A 90 3.80 -5.68 19.34
CA VAL A 90 3.44 -4.61 18.40
C VAL A 90 2.90 -3.38 19.12
N ALA A 91 2.20 -3.56 20.23
CA ALA A 91 1.59 -2.48 20.98
C ALA A 91 2.58 -1.34 21.27
N GLY A 92 2.22 -0.12 20.88
CA GLY A 92 3.06 1.07 21.09
C GLY A 92 4.14 1.30 20.04
N ASN A 93 4.35 0.39 19.10
CA ASN A 93 5.33 0.58 18.02
C ASN A 93 4.84 1.62 17.00
N ARG A 94 5.76 2.08 16.17
CA ARG A 94 5.47 2.81 14.93
C ARG A 94 5.48 1.80 13.80
N VAL A 95 4.41 1.77 13.03
CA VAL A 95 4.24 0.79 11.96
C VAL A 95 4.19 1.51 10.63
N TYR A 96 4.99 1.05 9.67
CA TYR A 96 5.11 1.66 8.36
C TYR A 96 4.89 0.63 7.25
N PHE A 97 4.25 1.05 6.18
CA PHE A 97 4.29 0.36 4.91
C PHE A 97 5.44 0.91 4.06
N GLU A 98 6.21 0.01 3.45
CA GLU A 98 7.36 0.36 2.62
C GLU A 98 7.30 -0.37 1.28
N THR A 99 7.60 0.37 0.22
CA THR A 99 7.55 -0.17 -1.14
C THR A 99 8.44 0.61 -2.09
N ASN A 100 8.54 0.12 -3.31
CA ASN A 100 9.16 0.79 -4.44
C ASN A 100 8.35 0.47 -5.69
N VAL A 101 7.96 1.52 -6.41
CA VAL A 101 7.11 1.43 -7.60
C VAL A 101 7.87 1.94 -8.81
N ASP A 102 7.82 1.17 -9.90
CA ASP A 102 8.29 1.62 -11.20
C ASP A 102 7.26 2.56 -11.84
N ASN A 103 7.74 3.68 -12.39
CA ASN A 103 6.98 4.82 -12.89
C ASN A 103 6.28 5.66 -11.81
N TYR A 104 4.95 5.60 -11.72
CA TYR A 104 4.11 6.42 -10.85
C TYR A 104 3.51 5.58 -9.74
N GLY A 105 3.57 6.06 -8.49
CA GLY A 105 2.96 5.35 -7.38
C GLY A 105 2.48 6.25 -6.25
N GLU A 106 1.29 5.97 -5.74
CA GLU A 106 0.66 6.64 -4.59
C GLU A 106 0.29 5.61 -3.52
N ILE A 107 0.50 5.94 -2.26
CA ILE A 107 0.15 5.08 -1.13
C ILE A 107 -0.92 5.79 -0.31
N TYR A 108 -2.05 5.13 -0.15
CA TYR A 108 -3.11 5.52 0.77
C TYR A 108 -3.19 4.51 1.90
N ILE A 109 -3.16 5.02 3.14
CA ILE A 109 -3.50 4.24 4.33
C ILE A 109 -4.85 4.75 4.83
N ASP A 110 -5.83 3.86 4.91
CA ASP A 110 -7.19 4.18 5.34
C ASP A 110 -7.78 5.41 4.63
N GLY A 111 -7.57 5.50 3.32
CA GLY A 111 -8.09 6.58 2.49
C GLY A 111 -7.24 7.86 2.48
N LYS A 112 -6.18 7.93 3.28
CA LYS A 112 -5.35 9.12 3.46
C LYS A 112 -3.96 8.90 2.87
N ILE A 113 -3.44 9.93 2.22
CA ILE A 113 -2.08 9.94 1.67
C ILE A 113 -1.21 10.91 2.48
N ASP A 114 0.01 10.46 2.79
CA ASP A 114 1.05 11.36 3.30
C ASP A 114 1.65 12.15 2.13
N GLY A 115 1.37 13.45 2.10
CA GLY A 115 1.88 14.38 1.09
C GLY A 115 3.14 15.13 1.51
N SER A 116 3.77 14.80 2.66
CA SER A 116 4.87 15.58 3.25
C SER A 116 6.08 15.75 2.32
N ILE A 117 6.37 14.76 1.48
CA ILE A 117 7.41 14.79 0.45
C ILE A 117 6.86 14.82 -0.98
N GLY A 118 5.56 15.13 -1.11
CA GLY A 118 4.79 15.02 -2.34
C GLY A 118 4.02 13.70 -2.46
N VAL A 119 2.84 13.77 -3.08
CA VAL A 119 1.95 12.61 -3.36
C VAL A 119 2.64 11.61 -4.30
N VAL A 120 3.44 12.15 -5.23
CA VAL A 120 4.16 11.40 -6.25
C VAL A 120 5.63 11.70 -6.09
N THR A 121 6.38 10.68 -5.67
CA THR A 121 7.85 10.74 -5.64
C THR A 121 8.44 10.20 -6.96
N GLY A 122 9.73 10.43 -7.19
CA GLY A 122 10.38 10.06 -8.45
C GLY A 122 10.31 8.55 -8.78
N ASN A 123 10.49 8.23 -10.06
CA ASN A 123 10.52 6.84 -10.53
C ASN A 123 11.53 5.99 -9.73
N ASN A 124 11.12 4.81 -9.28
CA ASN A 124 11.93 3.90 -8.46
C ASN A 124 12.45 4.53 -7.15
N THR A 125 11.81 5.59 -6.64
CA THR A 125 12.10 6.13 -5.32
C THR A 125 11.48 5.22 -4.26
N GLN A 126 12.23 4.93 -3.19
CA GLN A 126 11.70 4.22 -2.03
C GLN A 126 10.59 5.05 -1.40
N LYS A 127 9.44 4.41 -1.17
CA LYS A 127 8.27 5.04 -0.56
C LYS A 127 8.02 4.40 0.80
N ARG A 128 7.63 5.24 1.75
CA ARG A 128 7.34 4.85 3.12
C ARG A 128 6.14 5.66 3.61
N ALA A 129 5.12 4.97 4.12
CA ALA A 129 3.91 5.58 4.65
C ALA A 129 3.68 5.08 6.08
N MET A 130 3.38 5.99 7.00
CA MET A 130 2.96 5.62 8.36
C MET A 130 1.60 4.93 8.30
N ILE A 131 1.49 3.77 8.94
CA ILE A 131 0.22 3.08 9.17
C ILE A 131 -0.38 3.54 10.49
N GLU A 132 0.34 3.33 11.58
CA GLU A 132 -0.16 3.60 12.92
C GLU A 132 0.99 3.91 13.89
N GLU A 133 0.80 4.94 14.70
CA GLU A 133 1.66 5.31 15.84
C GLU A 133 0.79 6.00 16.91
N PRO A 134 0.69 5.46 18.14
CA PRO A 134 1.16 4.13 18.56
C PRO A 134 0.29 3.00 17.98
N ALA A 135 0.90 1.89 17.59
CA ALA A 135 0.17 0.74 17.08
C ALA A 135 -0.68 0.03 18.15
N VAL A 136 -1.89 -0.40 17.76
CA VAL A 136 -2.86 -1.07 18.63
C VAL A 136 -3.22 -2.44 18.07
N PRO A 137 -2.87 -3.56 18.74
CA PRO A 137 -3.28 -4.89 18.31
C PRO A 137 -4.80 -5.00 18.13
N GLY A 138 -5.24 -5.65 17.06
CA GLY A 138 -6.65 -5.76 16.68
C GLY A 138 -7.19 -4.58 15.85
N ALA A 139 -6.46 -3.47 15.72
CA ALA A 139 -6.83 -2.38 14.80
C ALA A 139 -6.88 -2.89 13.36
N LYS A 140 -7.87 -2.43 12.59
CA LYS A 140 -8.06 -2.82 11.19
C LYS A 140 -7.65 -1.67 10.28
N HIS A 141 -6.90 -2.00 9.24
CA HIS A 141 -6.40 -1.03 8.27
C HIS A 141 -6.54 -1.56 6.85
N VAL A 142 -6.52 -0.63 5.91
CA VAL A 142 -6.42 -0.91 4.48
C VAL A 142 -5.28 -0.09 3.87
N ILE A 143 -4.42 -0.79 3.13
CA ILE A 143 -3.42 -0.19 2.25
C ILE A 143 -4.03 -0.18 0.84
N ALA A 144 -4.05 0.98 0.18
CA ALA A 144 -4.36 1.10 -1.24
C ALA A 144 -3.17 1.73 -1.97
N LEU A 145 -2.61 1.00 -2.92
CA LEU A 145 -1.44 1.38 -3.71
C LEU A 145 -1.86 1.55 -5.18
N LEU A 146 -1.84 2.79 -5.68
CA LEU A 146 -1.99 3.05 -7.10
C LEU A 146 -0.62 2.94 -7.77
N VAL A 147 -0.56 2.23 -8.89
CA VAL A 147 0.63 2.07 -9.74
C VAL A 147 0.22 2.41 -11.17
N ALA A 148 0.95 3.30 -11.83
CA ALA A 148 0.64 3.72 -13.20
C ALA A 148 1.89 4.08 -13.99
N ASN A 149 1.77 4.10 -15.31
CA ASN A 149 2.73 4.82 -16.16
C ASN A 149 2.18 6.21 -16.48
N ALA A 150 3.04 7.14 -16.90
CA ALA A 150 2.60 8.50 -17.17
C ALA A 150 1.77 8.56 -18.47
N PRO A 151 0.63 9.29 -18.51
CA PRO A 151 -0.16 9.51 -19.73
C PRO A 151 0.51 10.50 -20.70
N LEU A 152 1.84 10.53 -20.75
CA LEU A 152 2.56 11.59 -21.45
C LEU A 152 3.27 11.02 -22.68
N GLY A 153 2.87 11.52 -23.85
CA GLY A 153 3.52 11.23 -25.13
C GLY A 153 3.43 9.76 -25.55
N THR A 154 4.47 9.00 -25.23
CA THR A 154 4.60 7.58 -25.58
C THR A 154 4.93 6.81 -24.30
N PRO A 155 3.94 6.21 -23.61
CA PRO A 155 4.20 5.43 -22.40
C PRO A 155 5.11 4.25 -22.75
N VAL A 156 6.17 4.09 -21.98
CA VAL A 156 7.15 3.01 -22.15
C VAL A 156 7.28 2.21 -20.86
N GLY A 157 7.75 0.96 -21.00
CA GLY A 157 7.97 0.07 -19.88
C GLY A 157 6.68 -0.57 -19.35
N ALA A 158 6.84 -1.34 -18.29
CA ALA A 158 5.75 -1.95 -17.54
C ALA A 158 5.62 -1.28 -16.19
N ILE A 159 4.42 -1.29 -15.64
CA ILE A 159 4.19 -0.95 -14.24
C ILE A 159 4.37 -2.22 -13.40
N PHE A 160 5.03 -2.09 -12.25
CA PHE A 160 5.16 -3.17 -11.27
C PHE A 160 5.60 -2.60 -9.92
N VAL A 161 5.33 -3.36 -8.86
CA VAL A 161 5.83 -3.10 -7.51
C VAL A 161 7.06 -3.97 -7.30
N ARG A 162 8.16 -3.44 -6.76
CA ARG A 162 9.40 -4.23 -6.57
C ARG A 162 9.38 -5.07 -5.30
N TYR A 163 8.75 -4.53 -4.27
CA TYR A 163 8.60 -5.17 -2.97
C TYR A 163 7.48 -4.48 -2.19
N VAL A 164 6.89 -5.21 -1.26
CA VAL A 164 5.94 -4.68 -0.28
C VAL A 164 6.31 -5.20 1.10
N THR A 165 6.67 -4.32 2.03
CA THR A 165 7.02 -4.72 3.40
C THR A 165 6.31 -3.88 4.44
N MET A 166 6.14 -4.46 5.63
CA MET A 166 5.67 -3.75 6.82
C MET A 166 6.79 -3.72 7.85
N ALA A 167 7.13 -2.52 8.32
CA ALA A 167 8.18 -2.28 9.29
C ALA A 167 7.58 -1.96 10.66
N PHE A 168 8.02 -2.67 11.69
CA PHE A 168 7.65 -2.45 13.09
C PHE A 168 8.86 -1.89 13.84
N GLU A 169 8.75 -0.63 14.25
CA GLU A 169 9.81 0.07 14.97
C GLU A 169 9.37 0.34 16.40
N GLN A 170 10.10 -0.20 17.38
CA GLN A 170 9.83 0.12 18.78
C GLN A 170 9.90 1.63 18.97
N ALA A 171 8.83 2.22 19.51
CA ALA A 171 8.93 3.59 20.00
C ALA A 171 10.02 3.62 21.09
N PRO A 172 10.85 4.68 21.16
CA PRO A 172 11.73 4.85 22.30
C PRO A 172 10.89 4.79 23.58
N ALA A 173 11.40 4.15 24.63
CA ALA A 173 10.75 4.15 25.92
C ALA A 173 10.41 5.60 26.26
N GLN A 174 9.12 5.93 26.36
CA GLN A 174 8.69 7.22 26.85
C GLN A 174 9.41 7.39 28.18
N ALA A 175 10.30 8.37 28.28
CA ALA A 175 10.91 8.72 29.55
C ALA A 175 9.72 8.92 30.49
N ALA A 176 9.58 8.03 31.48
CA ALA A 176 8.48 8.06 32.41
C ALA A 176 8.39 9.51 32.89
N ALA A 177 7.28 10.17 32.57
CA ALA A 177 7.03 11.52 33.05
C ALA A 177 7.08 11.41 34.58
N ALA A 178 8.17 11.92 35.15
CA ALA A 178 8.37 12.04 36.58
C ALA A 178 7.51 13.18 37.12
#